data_AF-A0A6L7UMJ5-F1
#
_entry.id   AF-A0A6L7UMJ5-F1
#
_cell.length_a   1.000
_cell.length_b   1.000
_cell.length_c   1.000
_cell.angle_alpha   90.00
_cell.angle_beta   90.00
_cell.angle_gamma   90.00
#
_symmetry.space_group_name_H-M   'P 1'
#
loop_
_entity.id
_entity.type
_entity.pdbx_description
1 polymer ?
#
loop_
_entity_poly.entity_id
_entity_poly.type
_entity_poly.pdbx_seq_one_letter_code
_entity_poly.pdbx_strand_id
1 'polypeptide(L)'
;MKFARAVPGMILLLALAVTAAPSASQMIEGPDGPVEFVGLQEWTARELFDAIQELAPELPFHACAAVMERDLGFADAAAMSYRTTGSDEVYTVVVGVEDATRVRPRTIGSDTLILPEALESLKAFAGENPGLLSLAAQVLYVRGDADRTAEVAERTGVDAEAFAEVWSLLDRADRRRDDRLALELLARDSSWETREVAAFVLSNFADRDATWHALVLSLTDPQGRVAAMAAGVLRGLTVTGDSPSPVDWTPAEEPLQALFDGTNPWHFATTLQVLVATDIEPEFGRRLARERPDLLLAFAGAEHRGTRASAIAFLQAISGKDFGTDVEAWTAWIHGQPN
;
A
#
# COMPACT_ATOMS: atom_id res chain seq x y z
N MET A 1 -25.79 -15.38 -73.87
CA MET A 1 -24.77 -15.91 -72.92
C MET A 1 -23.79 -14.81 -72.58
N LYS A 2 -23.48 -14.68 -71.29
CA LYS A 2 -22.44 -13.86 -70.63
C LYS A 2 -22.75 -12.37 -70.40
N PHE A 3 -23.28 -12.17 -69.18
CA PHE A 3 -23.23 -10.99 -68.33
C PHE A 3 -21.78 -10.51 -68.10
N ALA A 4 -21.58 -9.19 -68.06
CA ALA A 4 -20.44 -8.56 -67.38
C ALA A 4 -20.97 -7.79 -66.18
N ARG A 5 -20.41 -8.13 -65.01
CA ARG A 5 -20.87 -7.80 -63.67
C ARG A 5 -20.43 -6.40 -63.25
N ALA A 6 -21.31 -5.73 -62.52
CA ALA A 6 -21.04 -4.55 -61.72
C ALA A 6 -19.99 -4.84 -60.63
N VAL A 7 -19.11 -3.88 -60.41
CA VAL A 7 -18.16 -3.82 -59.29
C VAL A 7 -18.94 -3.38 -58.03
N PRO A 8 -18.93 -4.14 -56.92
CA PRO A 8 -19.47 -3.65 -55.66
C PRO A 8 -18.43 -2.79 -54.95
N GLY A 9 -18.83 -1.58 -54.57
CA GLY A 9 -18.06 -0.68 -53.71
C GLY A 9 -17.82 -1.30 -52.34
N MET A 10 -16.56 -1.30 -51.94
CA MET A 10 -16.08 -1.73 -50.63
C MET A 10 -16.49 -0.67 -49.60
N ILE A 11 -17.47 -0.98 -48.76
CA ILE A 11 -17.83 -0.18 -47.58
C ILE A 11 -16.72 -0.39 -46.54
N LEU A 12 -15.91 0.64 -46.35
CA LEU A 12 -14.91 0.71 -45.30
C LEU A 12 -15.65 0.95 -43.96
N LEU A 13 -15.84 -0.11 -43.17
CA LEU A 13 -16.25 0.00 -41.78
C LEU A 13 -15.07 0.58 -40.99
N LEU A 14 -15.08 1.90 -40.74
CA LEU A 14 -14.27 2.49 -39.68
C LEU A 14 -14.78 1.92 -38.36
N ALA A 15 -14.05 0.98 -37.78
CA ALA A 15 -14.17 0.66 -36.37
C ALA A 15 -13.79 1.92 -35.59
N LEU A 16 -14.78 2.57 -34.97
CA LEU A 16 -14.51 3.50 -33.87
C LEU A 16 -13.84 2.68 -32.78
N ALA A 17 -12.52 2.82 -32.65
CA ALA A 17 -11.83 2.50 -31.42
C ALA A 17 -12.37 3.44 -30.36
N VAL A 18 -13.37 2.98 -29.60
CA VAL A 18 -13.66 3.53 -28.29
C VAL A 18 -12.42 3.21 -27.48
N THR A 19 -11.53 4.19 -27.32
CA THR A 19 -10.53 4.14 -26.26
C THR A 19 -11.32 4.09 -24.96
N ALA A 20 -11.41 2.89 -24.36
CA ALA A 20 -11.93 2.76 -23.01
C ALA A 20 -11.08 3.70 -22.14
N ALA A 21 -11.69 4.76 -21.62
CA ALA A 21 -11.12 5.42 -20.47
C ALA A 21 -10.97 4.35 -19.38
N PRO A 22 -9.87 4.32 -18.61
CA PRO A 22 -9.80 3.47 -17.43
C PRO A 22 -11.03 3.78 -16.60
N SER A 23 -11.90 2.79 -16.40
CA SER A 23 -13.19 3.06 -15.80
C SER A 23 -12.99 3.54 -14.38
N ALA A 24 -13.85 4.46 -13.96
CA ALA A 24 -14.19 4.65 -12.55
C ALA A 24 -14.36 3.28 -11.86
N SER A 25 -14.06 3.20 -10.57
CA SER A 25 -14.16 1.97 -9.79
C SER A 25 -15.45 1.20 -10.11
N GLN A 26 -15.31 -0.10 -10.35
CA GLN A 26 -16.43 -0.94 -10.77
C GLN A 26 -16.93 -1.73 -9.56
N MET A 27 -18.17 -1.47 -9.14
CA MET A 27 -18.79 -2.12 -7.98
C MET A 27 -19.71 -3.26 -8.38
N ILE A 28 -19.66 -4.35 -7.62
CA ILE A 28 -20.50 -5.55 -7.77
C ILE A 28 -21.06 -5.92 -6.40
N GLU A 29 -22.31 -6.39 -6.37
CA GLU A 29 -22.88 -6.99 -5.17
C GLU A 29 -22.29 -8.39 -4.95
N GLY A 30 -21.56 -8.58 -3.85
CA GLY A 30 -21.00 -9.86 -3.43
C GLY A 30 -21.86 -10.57 -2.38
N PRO A 31 -21.45 -11.78 -1.94
CA PRO A 31 -22.21 -12.56 -0.96
C PRO A 31 -22.24 -11.93 0.44
N ASP A 32 -21.16 -11.24 0.84
CA ASP A 32 -21.01 -10.63 2.16
C ASP A 32 -21.25 -9.10 2.16
N GLY A 33 -21.50 -8.52 0.98
CA GLY A 33 -21.66 -7.09 0.76
C GLY A 33 -21.00 -6.60 -0.54
N PRO A 34 -20.91 -5.28 -0.73
CA PRO A 34 -20.35 -4.68 -1.93
C PRO A 34 -18.88 -5.00 -2.13
N VAL A 35 -18.52 -5.28 -3.39
CA VAL A 35 -17.15 -5.51 -3.87
C VAL A 35 -16.80 -4.46 -4.90
N GLU A 36 -15.77 -3.69 -4.63
CA GLU A 36 -15.25 -2.65 -5.52
C GLU A 36 -13.92 -3.08 -6.12
N PHE A 37 -13.79 -2.99 -7.44
CA PHE A 37 -12.54 -3.25 -8.14
C PHE A 37 -11.87 -1.93 -8.58
N VAL A 38 -10.57 -1.83 -8.31
CA VAL A 38 -9.73 -0.65 -8.55
C VAL A 38 -8.51 -1.06 -9.39
N GLY A 39 -8.22 -0.28 -10.44
CA GLY A 39 -7.00 -0.42 -11.23
C GLY A 39 -7.05 -1.43 -12.39
N LEU A 40 -8.22 -2.01 -12.70
CA LEU A 40 -8.38 -2.94 -13.82
C LEU A 40 -8.16 -2.26 -15.18
N GLN A 41 -7.51 -2.95 -16.12
CA GLN A 41 -7.21 -2.46 -17.47
C GLN A 41 -7.82 -3.35 -18.55
N GLU A 42 -7.53 -4.65 -18.51
CA GLU A 42 -8.01 -5.66 -19.45
C GLU A 42 -9.25 -6.40 -18.92
N TRP A 43 -9.34 -6.59 -17.59
CA TRP A 43 -10.47 -7.25 -16.97
C TRP A 43 -11.64 -6.30 -16.72
N THR A 44 -12.87 -6.77 -16.92
CA THR A 44 -14.03 -6.14 -16.26
C THR A 44 -14.20 -6.69 -14.85
N ALA A 45 -14.81 -5.91 -13.96
CA ALA A 45 -15.10 -6.37 -12.60
C ALA A 45 -15.95 -7.64 -12.59
N ARG A 46 -16.91 -7.78 -13.51
CA ARG A 46 -17.81 -8.94 -13.54
C ARG A 46 -17.05 -10.20 -13.97
N GLU A 47 -16.24 -10.10 -15.02
CA GLU A 47 -15.40 -11.21 -15.47
C GLU A 47 -14.45 -11.67 -14.38
N LEU A 48 -13.78 -10.73 -13.70
CA LEU A 48 -12.87 -11.04 -12.61
C LEU A 48 -13.59 -11.66 -11.41
N PHE A 49 -14.72 -11.08 -11.00
CA PHE A 49 -15.53 -11.61 -9.91
C PHE A 49 -15.98 -13.06 -10.18
N ASP A 50 -16.53 -13.31 -11.38
CA ASP A 50 -17.02 -14.63 -11.77
C ASP A 50 -15.86 -15.65 -11.85
N ALA A 51 -14.70 -15.24 -12.38
CA ALA A 51 -13.51 -16.09 -12.45
C ALA A 51 -12.96 -16.47 -11.06
N ILE A 52 -12.92 -15.52 -10.12
CA ILE A 52 -12.51 -15.79 -8.73
C ILE A 52 -13.48 -16.78 -8.07
N GLN A 53 -14.79 -16.59 -8.26
CA GLN A 53 -15.81 -17.49 -7.71
C GLN A 53 -15.74 -18.90 -8.31
N GLU A 54 -15.39 -19.03 -9.59
CA GLU A 54 -15.19 -20.33 -10.24
C GLU A 54 -13.94 -21.06 -9.70
N LEU A 55 -12.82 -20.34 -9.56
CA LEU A 55 -11.54 -20.92 -9.13
C LEU A 55 -11.48 -21.22 -7.63
N ALA A 56 -12.17 -20.43 -6.80
CA ALA A 56 -12.08 -20.52 -5.35
C ALA A 56 -13.43 -20.22 -4.65
N PRO A 57 -14.48 -21.01 -4.90
CA PRO A 57 -15.84 -20.74 -4.37
C PRO A 57 -15.94 -20.78 -2.84
N GLU A 58 -15.04 -21.52 -2.17
CA GLU A 58 -15.03 -21.69 -0.71
C GLU A 58 -14.17 -20.65 0.01
N LEU A 59 -13.41 -19.83 -0.73
CA LEU A 59 -12.62 -18.76 -0.12
C LEU A 59 -13.49 -17.53 0.13
N PRO A 60 -13.43 -16.94 1.33
CA PRO A 60 -13.99 -15.60 1.54
C PRO A 60 -13.41 -14.65 0.49
N PHE A 61 -14.25 -13.79 -0.09
CA PHE A 61 -13.85 -12.98 -1.25
C PHE A 61 -12.67 -12.05 -0.94
N HIS A 62 -12.51 -11.65 0.31
CA HIS A 62 -11.38 -10.83 0.78
C HIS A 62 -10.02 -11.54 0.75
N ALA A 63 -9.99 -12.85 0.50
CA ALA A 63 -8.77 -13.63 0.29
C ALA A 63 -8.44 -13.84 -1.20
N CYS A 64 -9.11 -13.12 -2.12
CA CYS A 64 -8.97 -13.34 -3.56
C CYS A 64 -7.64 -12.91 -4.19
N ALA A 65 -6.87 -12.02 -3.55
CA ALA A 65 -5.60 -11.51 -4.11
C ALA A 65 -4.64 -12.65 -4.51
N ALA A 66 -4.51 -13.68 -3.66
CA ALA A 66 -3.67 -14.83 -3.95
C ALA A 66 -4.14 -15.64 -5.17
N VAL A 67 -5.46 -15.70 -5.42
CA VAL A 67 -6.05 -16.34 -6.61
C VAL A 67 -5.76 -15.50 -7.85
N MET A 68 -5.87 -14.18 -7.74
CA MET A 68 -5.57 -13.24 -8.84
C MET A 68 -4.14 -13.39 -9.32
N GLU A 69 -3.17 -13.40 -8.40
CA GLU A 69 -1.75 -13.55 -8.73
C GLU A 69 -1.42 -14.94 -9.26
N ARG A 70 -1.88 -16.01 -8.58
CA ARG A 70 -1.48 -17.38 -8.91
C ARG A 70 -2.16 -17.93 -10.16
N ASP A 71 -3.46 -17.67 -10.31
CA ASP A 71 -4.31 -18.38 -11.26
C ASP A 71 -4.83 -17.49 -12.40
N LEU A 72 -4.93 -16.16 -12.19
CA LEU A 72 -5.42 -15.20 -13.17
C LEU A 72 -4.33 -14.33 -13.80
N GLY A 73 -3.08 -14.48 -13.35
CA GLY A 73 -1.91 -13.84 -13.96
C GLY A 73 -1.74 -12.37 -13.63
N PHE A 74 -2.40 -11.85 -12.59
CA PHE A 74 -2.11 -10.52 -12.07
C PHE A 74 -0.66 -10.46 -11.57
N ALA A 75 0.01 -9.35 -11.85
CA ALA A 75 1.38 -9.12 -11.41
C ALA A 75 1.48 -8.91 -9.90
N ASP A 76 0.48 -8.24 -9.32
CA ASP A 76 0.31 -8.01 -7.90
C ASP A 76 -1.17 -7.70 -7.63
N ALA A 77 -1.66 -8.01 -6.43
CA ALA A 77 -3.06 -7.79 -6.07
C ALA A 77 -3.23 -7.50 -4.57
N ALA A 78 -4.31 -6.82 -4.23
CA ALA A 78 -4.71 -6.60 -2.85
C ALA A 78 -6.23 -6.74 -2.70
N ALA A 79 -6.66 -7.25 -1.55
CA ALA A 79 -8.08 -7.39 -1.22
C ALA A 79 -8.31 -6.98 0.24
N MET A 80 -8.84 -5.77 0.45
CA MET A 80 -9.08 -5.21 1.78
C MET A 80 -10.56 -5.24 2.13
N SER A 81 -10.89 -5.72 3.32
CA SER A 81 -12.26 -5.70 3.83
C SER A 81 -12.45 -4.68 4.94
N TYR A 82 -13.58 -3.98 4.85
CA TYR A 82 -14.00 -2.96 5.79
C TYR A 82 -15.37 -3.34 6.34
N ARG A 83 -15.46 -3.54 7.65
CA ARG A 83 -16.73 -3.75 8.33
C ARG A 83 -17.20 -2.43 8.90
N THR A 84 -18.44 -2.05 8.59
CA THR A 84 -19.07 -0.89 9.22
C THR A 84 -19.47 -1.26 10.64
N THR A 85 -19.15 -0.41 11.62
CA THR A 85 -19.51 -0.64 13.03
C THR A 85 -21.02 -0.80 13.17
N GLY A 86 -21.48 -1.92 13.74
CA GLY A 86 -22.90 -2.22 13.93
C GLY A 86 -23.59 -2.82 12.70
N SER A 87 -22.86 -3.15 11.63
CA SER A 87 -23.35 -3.92 10.49
C SER A 87 -22.56 -5.23 10.36
N ASP A 88 -23.25 -6.28 9.91
CA ASP A 88 -22.61 -7.54 9.49
C ASP A 88 -22.08 -7.47 8.05
N GLU A 89 -22.44 -6.42 7.30
CA GLU A 89 -22.01 -6.17 5.92
C GLU A 89 -20.50 -5.89 5.86
N VAL A 90 -19.84 -6.53 4.90
CA VAL A 90 -18.40 -6.38 4.63
C VAL A 90 -18.21 -5.75 3.26
N TYR A 91 -17.75 -4.51 3.24
CA TYR A 91 -17.33 -3.84 2.01
C TYR A 91 -15.93 -4.31 1.65
N THR A 92 -15.73 -4.83 0.44
CA THR A 92 -14.42 -5.32 -0.02
C THR A 92 -13.88 -4.49 -1.17
N VAL A 93 -12.66 -4.00 -1.05
CA VAL A 93 -11.93 -3.32 -2.11
C VAL A 93 -10.87 -4.26 -2.65
N VAL A 94 -10.93 -4.55 -3.94
CA VAL A 94 -9.94 -5.36 -4.66
C VAL A 94 -9.16 -4.46 -5.60
N VAL A 95 -7.84 -4.47 -5.45
CA VAL A 95 -6.92 -3.73 -6.31
C VAL A 95 -6.14 -4.74 -7.14
N GLY A 96 -6.14 -4.55 -8.46
CA GLY A 96 -5.39 -5.41 -9.39
C GLY A 96 -4.33 -4.63 -10.14
N VAL A 97 -3.14 -5.21 -10.26
CA VAL A 97 -2.08 -4.75 -11.16
C VAL A 97 -1.80 -5.86 -12.17
N GLU A 98 -2.20 -5.63 -13.42
CA GLU A 98 -2.20 -6.66 -14.46
C GLU A 98 -0.85 -6.81 -15.16
N ASP A 99 -0.13 -5.71 -15.38
CA ASP A 99 1.15 -5.72 -16.12
C ASP A 99 2.35 -6.01 -15.22
N ALA A 100 2.95 -7.18 -15.42
CA ALA A 100 4.13 -7.66 -14.69
C ALA A 100 5.37 -6.78 -14.83
N THR A 101 5.47 -5.95 -15.87
CA THR A 101 6.60 -5.03 -16.05
C THR A 101 6.57 -3.84 -15.07
N ARG A 102 5.43 -3.62 -14.41
CA ARG A 102 5.23 -2.54 -13.43
C ARG A 102 5.65 -2.94 -12.01
N VAL A 103 5.57 -4.22 -11.68
CA VAL A 103 5.83 -4.71 -10.32
C VAL A 103 7.34 -4.91 -10.14
N ARG A 104 7.92 -4.15 -9.21
CA ARG A 104 9.36 -4.07 -8.93
C ARG A 104 9.63 -4.31 -7.44
N PRO A 105 9.58 -5.56 -6.95
CA PRO A 105 10.02 -5.89 -5.60
C PRO A 105 11.48 -5.48 -5.42
N ARG A 106 11.85 -5.02 -4.22
CA ARG A 106 13.25 -4.71 -3.95
C ARG A 106 14.10 -5.98 -3.96
N THR A 107 15.36 -5.81 -4.33
CA THR A 107 16.35 -6.89 -4.17
C THR A 107 16.78 -7.00 -2.71
N ILE A 108 16.84 -8.23 -2.20
CA ILE A 108 17.32 -8.54 -0.85
C ILE A 108 18.72 -9.12 -0.93
N GLY A 109 19.61 -8.68 -0.04
CA GLY A 109 20.93 -9.28 0.10
C GLY A 109 20.88 -10.74 0.55
N SER A 110 22.00 -11.44 0.39
CA SER A 110 22.14 -12.84 0.80
C SER A 110 22.92 -13.02 2.10
N ASP A 111 23.16 -11.94 2.84
CA ASP A 111 24.01 -11.97 4.02
C ASP A 111 23.26 -12.59 5.21
N THR A 112 24.00 -13.09 6.20
CA THR A 112 23.44 -13.48 7.51
C THR A 112 24.24 -12.71 8.55
N LEU A 113 23.67 -11.60 9.02
CA LEU A 113 24.36 -10.69 9.92
C LEU A 113 24.13 -11.13 11.37
N ILE A 114 25.13 -10.88 12.22
CA ILE A 114 25.07 -11.25 13.63
C ILE A 114 24.25 -10.21 14.38
N LEU A 115 23.21 -10.66 15.08
CA LEU A 115 22.39 -9.80 15.91
C LEU A 115 22.99 -9.63 17.31
N PRO A 116 23.02 -8.39 17.84
CA PRO A 116 23.24 -8.16 19.26
C PRO A 116 22.12 -8.80 20.10
N GLU A 117 22.45 -9.15 21.35
CA GLU A 117 21.51 -9.79 22.30
C GLU A 117 20.15 -9.08 22.43
N ALA A 118 20.14 -7.74 22.37
CA ALA A 118 18.92 -6.95 22.42
C ALA A 118 17.98 -7.24 21.23
N LEU A 119 18.54 -7.33 20.01
CA LEU A 119 17.76 -7.62 18.80
C LEU A 119 17.39 -9.10 18.73
N GLU A 120 18.24 -10.01 19.22
CA GLU A 120 17.88 -11.43 19.36
C GLU A 120 16.69 -11.62 20.31
N SER A 121 16.66 -10.89 21.44
CA SER A 121 15.53 -10.93 22.38
C SER A 121 14.23 -10.44 21.73
N LEU A 122 14.31 -9.34 20.96
CA LEU A 122 13.16 -8.80 20.24
C LEU A 122 12.71 -9.74 19.10
N LYS A 123 13.64 -10.41 18.42
CA LYS A 123 13.36 -11.43 17.41
C LYS A 123 12.70 -12.68 18.00
N ALA A 124 13.19 -13.17 19.14
CA ALA A 124 12.58 -14.27 19.85
C ALA A 124 11.14 -13.92 20.26
N PHE A 125 10.94 -12.73 20.84
CA PHE A 125 9.62 -12.21 21.17
C PHE A 125 8.71 -12.12 19.94
N ALA A 126 9.21 -11.62 18.81
CA ALA A 126 8.47 -11.52 17.54
C ALA A 126 7.99 -12.90 17.03
N GLY A 127 8.83 -13.93 17.18
CA GLY A 127 8.50 -15.29 16.79
C GLY A 127 7.38 -15.90 17.63
N GLU A 128 7.36 -15.60 18.93
CA GLU A 128 6.33 -16.08 19.85
C GLU A 128 5.04 -15.23 19.82
N ASN A 129 5.17 -13.92 19.58
CA ASN A 129 4.09 -12.93 19.70
C ASN A 129 3.94 -12.05 18.45
N PRO A 130 3.80 -12.62 17.24
CA PRO A 130 3.82 -11.83 16.00
C PRO A 130 2.65 -10.84 15.88
N GLY A 131 1.46 -11.22 16.36
CA GLY A 131 0.29 -10.34 16.35
C GLY A 131 0.47 -9.13 17.27
N LEU A 132 1.07 -9.35 18.44
CA LEU A 132 1.36 -8.28 19.40
C LEU A 132 2.41 -7.31 18.86
N LEU A 133 3.48 -7.81 18.23
CA LEU A 133 4.48 -6.96 17.60
C LEU A 133 3.86 -6.09 16.48
N SER A 134 3.06 -6.70 15.61
CA SER A 134 2.37 -5.99 14.52
C SER A 134 1.40 -4.92 15.05
N LEU A 135 0.68 -5.22 16.14
CA LEU A 135 -0.19 -4.25 16.79
C LEU A 135 0.62 -3.12 17.43
N ALA A 136 1.70 -3.43 18.15
CA ALA A 136 2.58 -2.46 18.80
C ALA A 136 3.20 -1.47 17.79
N ALA A 137 3.56 -1.93 16.59
CA ALA A 137 4.03 -1.08 15.50
C ALA A 137 2.97 -0.07 15.03
N GLN A 138 1.69 -0.47 15.00
CA GLN A 138 0.59 0.40 14.57
C GLN A 138 0.17 1.43 15.63
N VAL A 139 0.49 1.16 16.91
CA VAL A 139 0.09 2.03 18.03
C VAL A 139 1.27 2.72 18.70
N LEU A 140 2.37 2.94 17.97
CA LEU A 140 3.55 3.64 18.48
C LEU A 140 3.23 5.00 19.15
N TYR A 141 2.18 5.69 18.70
CA TYR A 141 1.70 6.95 19.27
C TYR A 141 1.22 6.89 20.74
N VAL A 142 1.05 5.70 21.31
CA VAL A 142 0.70 5.52 22.73
C VAL A 142 1.89 5.12 23.61
N ARG A 143 3.07 4.84 23.00
CA ARG A 143 4.27 4.46 23.74
C ARG A 143 4.69 5.57 24.71
N GLY A 144 4.87 5.22 25.97
CA GLY A 144 5.21 6.16 27.04
C GLY A 144 4.03 6.95 27.61
N ASP A 145 2.80 6.72 27.11
CA ASP A 145 1.56 7.31 27.62
C ASP A 145 0.66 6.20 28.20
N ALA A 146 0.60 6.13 29.53
CA ALA A 146 -0.11 5.05 30.23
C ALA A 146 -1.62 5.09 30.01
N ASP A 147 -2.21 6.29 29.92
CA ASP A 147 -3.66 6.46 29.75
C ASP A 147 -4.08 6.01 28.35
N ARG A 148 -3.34 6.44 27.31
CA ARG A 148 -3.58 5.99 25.93
C ARG A 148 -3.29 4.51 25.74
N THR A 149 -2.28 3.99 26.42
CA THR A 149 -1.99 2.55 26.39
C THR A 149 -3.15 1.75 26.96
N ALA A 150 -3.74 2.19 28.08
CA ALA A 150 -4.89 1.54 28.68
C ALA A 150 -6.12 1.55 27.75
N GLU A 151 -6.39 2.66 27.05
CA GLU A 151 -7.48 2.74 26.06
C GLU A 151 -7.29 1.76 24.91
N VAL A 152 -6.07 1.67 24.36
CA VAL A 152 -5.75 0.72 23.28
C VAL A 152 -5.84 -0.72 23.78
N ALA A 153 -5.36 -1.00 24.99
CA ALA A 153 -5.45 -2.30 25.63
C ALA A 153 -6.91 -2.76 25.77
N GLU A 154 -7.79 -1.90 26.29
CA GLU A 154 -9.23 -2.18 26.41
C GLU A 154 -9.87 -2.47 25.04
N ARG A 155 -9.59 -1.63 24.04
CA ARG A 155 -10.17 -1.76 22.69
C ARG A 155 -9.72 -3.03 21.97
N THR A 156 -8.47 -3.46 22.19
CA THR A 156 -7.86 -4.58 21.46
C THR A 156 -7.93 -5.90 22.23
N GLY A 157 -8.24 -5.86 23.52
CA GLY A 157 -8.22 -7.02 24.42
C GLY A 157 -6.80 -7.51 24.75
N VAL A 158 -5.77 -6.73 24.41
CA VAL A 158 -4.37 -7.01 24.73
C VAL A 158 -4.03 -6.35 26.06
N ASP A 159 -3.28 -7.05 26.91
CA ASP A 159 -2.85 -6.51 28.20
C ASP A 159 -1.90 -5.32 28.01
N ALA A 160 -2.09 -4.25 28.80
CA ALA A 160 -1.18 -3.12 28.85
C ALA A 160 0.25 -3.55 29.28
N GLU A 161 0.37 -4.58 30.12
CA GLU A 161 1.68 -5.14 30.49
C GLU A 161 2.41 -5.76 29.28
N ALA A 162 1.67 -6.37 28.35
CA ALA A 162 2.24 -6.96 27.14
C ALA A 162 2.78 -5.87 26.18
N PHE A 163 2.11 -4.72 26.11
CA PHE A 163 2.64 -3.55 25.42
C PHE A 163 3.90 -2.99 26.09
N ALA A 164 3.93 -2.93 27.42
CA ALA A 164 5.11 -2.49 28.16
C ALA A 164 6.33 -3.40 27.92
N GLU A 165 6.12 -4.72 27.80
CA GLU A 165 7.18 -5.67 27.48
C GLU A 165 7.80 -5.40 26.09
N VAL A 166 6.98 -5.30 25.04
CA VAL A 166 7.49 -5.07 23.68
C VAL A 166 8.21 -3.72 23.56
N TRP A 167 7.71 -2.66 24.20
CA TRP A 167 8.41 -1.37 24.21
C TRP A 167 9.70 -1.40 25.03
N SER A 168 9.74 -2.13 26.15
CA SER A 168 10.97 -2.35 26.91
C SER A 168 12.04 -3.09 26.11
N LEU A 169 11.65 -4.02 25.24
CA LEU A 169 12.58 -4.67 24.31
C LEU A 169 13.07 -3.68 23.24
N LEU A 170 12.18 -2.87 22.68
CA LEU A 170 12.51 -1.84 21.69
C LEU A 170 13.43 -0.74 22.27
N ASP A 171 13.22 -0.31 23.52
CA ASP A 171 14.04 0.69 24.23
C ASP A 171 15.51 0.25 24.36
N ARG A 172 15.79 -1.06 24.38
CA ARG A 172 17.17 -1.57 24.45
C ARG A 172 17.97 -1.31 23.16
N ALA A 173 17.27 -1.05 22.06
CA ALA A 173 17.79 -0.80 20.72
C ALA A 173 17.66 0.68 20.30
N ASP A 174 18.06 1.60 21.18
CA ASP A 174 17.93 3.06 20.98
C ASP A 174 19.29 3.79 20.92
N ARG A 175 20.29 3.20 20.25
CA ARG A 175 21.60 3.85 20.05
C ARG A 175 21.86 4.10 18.58
N ARG A 176 22.70 5.11 18.27
CA ARG A 176 23.17 5.39 16.90
C ARG A 176 23.83 4.21 16.16
N ARG A 177 24.31 3.20 16.90
CA ARG A 177 24.83 1.96 16.29
C ARG A 177 23.70 1.01 15.89
N ASP A 178 22.59 1.04 16.62
CA ASP A 178 21.43 0.18 16.42
C ASP A 178 20.63 0.69 15.21
N ASP A 179 20.54 2.01 14.99
CA ASP A 179 20.05 2.62 13.74
C ASP A 179 20.78 2.10 12.50
N ARG A 180 22.11 2.30 12.46
CA ARG A 180 22.94 1.85 11.32
C ARG A 180 22.82 0.34 11.08
N LEU A 181 22.79 -0.44 12.15
CA LEU A 181 22.60 -1.88 12.06
C LEU A 181 21.20 -2.21 11.53
N ALA A 182 20.13 -1.56 11.99
CA ALA A 182 18.78 -1.81 11.51
C ALA A 182 18.66 -1.51 9.99
N LEU A 183 19.23 -0.39 9.53
CA LEU A 183 19.31 -0.08 8.09
C LEU A 183 20.08 -1.16 7.31
N GLU A 184 21.20 -1.64 7.84
CA GLU A 184 22.02 -2.69 7.20
C GLU A 184 21.29 -4.04 7.15
N LEU A 185 20.68 -4.45 8.26
CA LEU A 185 19.88 -5.68 8.36
C LEU A 185 18.72 -5.64 7.37
N LEU A 186 18.00 -4.52 7.32
CA LEU A 186 16.88 -4.35 6.41
C LEU A 186 17.32 -4.39 4.95
N ALA A 187 18.49 -3.85 4.61
CA ALA A 187 18.99 -3.89 3.24
C ALA A 187 19.56 -5.26 2.82
N ARG A 188 20.21 -6.00 3.72
CA ARG A 188 21.14 -7.08 3.34
C ARG A 188 20.84 -8.45 3.93
N ASP A 189 20.12 -8.52 5.04
CA ASP A 189 19.94 -9.79 5.75
C ASP A 189 18.94 -10.70 5.03
N SER A 190 19.36 -11.95 4.82
CA SER A 190 18.57 -12.99 4.17
C SER A 190 17.38 -13.45 5.03
N SER A 191 17.47 -13.38 6.36
CA SER A 191 16.38 -13.74 7.27
C SER A 191 15.32 -12.64 7.27
N TRP A 192 14.13 -12.97 6.80
CA TRP A 192 13.02 -12.02 6.79
C TRP A 192 12.56 -11.67 8.21
N GLU A 193 12.72 -12.58 9.18
CA GLU A 193 12.45 -12.34 10.59
C GLU A 193 13.40 -11.27 11.15
N THR A 194 14.67 -11.32 10.75
CA THR A 194 15.65 -10.28 11.10
C THR A 194 15.26 -8.94 10.49
N ARG A 195 14.83 -8.93 9.22
CA ARG A 195 14.37 -7.70 8.54
C ARG A 195 13.09 -7.13 9.16
N GLU A 196 12.14 -7.97 9.56
CA GLU A 196 10.91 -7.56 10.26
C GLU A 196 11.26 -6.82 11.55
N VAL A 197 12.14 -7.39 12.38
CA VAL A 197 12.61 -6.75 13.62
C VAL A 197 13.38 -5.46 13.33
N ALA A 198 14.23 -5.45 12.30
CA ALA A 198 14.96 -4.24 11.91
C ALA A 198 14.01 -3.10 11.52
N ALA A 199 12.95 -3.38 10.76
CA ALA A 199 11.91 -2.40 10.44
C ALA A 199 11.22 -1.86 11.71
N PHE A 200 10.94 -2.70 12.70
CA PHE A 200 10.37 -2.25 13.97
C PHE A 200 11.34 -1.37 14.78
N VAL A 201 12.64 -1.73 14.83
CA VAL A 201 13.68 -0.95 15.52
C VAL A 201 13.84 0.45 14.94
N LEU A 202 13.64 0.61 13.62
CA LEU A 202 13.68 1.92 12.95
C LEU A 202 12.68 2.93 13.52
N SER A 203 11.62 2.49 14.21
CA SER A 203 10.69 3.40 14.90
C SER A 203 11.34 4.29 15.97
N ASN A 204 12.49 3.90 16.54
CA ASN A 204 13.25 4.73 17.48
C ASN A 204 13.97 5.92 16.80
N PHE A 205 14.07 5.94 15.47
CA PHE A 205 14.92 6.87 14.72
C PHE A 205 14.14 7.69 13.69
N ALA A 206 12.86 7.98 13.98
CA ALA A 206 11.97 8.73 13.09
C ALA A 206 12.40 10.20 12.85
N ASP A 207 13.40 10.69 13.59
CA ASP A 207 14.06 11.99 13.39
C ASP A 207 14.98 12.04 12.15
N ARG A 208 15.12 10.93 11.41
CA ARG A 208 16.03 10.82 10.26
C ARG A 208 15.30 10.41 8.99
N ASP A 209 15.52 11.14 7.91
CA ASP A 209 14.99 10.82 6.58
C ASP A 209 15.32 9.40 6.13
N ALA A 210 16.54 8.92 6.43
CA ALA A 210 16.98 7.56 6.09
C ALA A 210 16.06 6.47 6.67
N THR A 211 15.47 6.71 7.84
CA THR A 211 14.47 5.83 8.47
C THR A 211 13.23 5.74 7.61
N TRP A 212 12.68 6.88 7.20
CA TRP A 212 11.49 6.97 6.35
C TRP A 212 11.75 6.35 4.97
N HIS A 213 12.89 6.63 4.36
CA HIS A 213 13.29 6.04 3.08
C HIS A 213 13.39 4.52 3.15
N ALA A 214 14.02 3.99 4.21
CA ALA A 214 14.20 2.56 4.38
C ALA A 214 12.86 1.84 4.64
N LEU A 215 11.97 2.43 5.45
CA LEU A 215 10.64 1.89 5.70
C LEU A 215 9.77 1.88 4.43
N VAL A 216 9.80 2.96 3.64
CA VAL A 216 9.10 3.03 2.35
C VAL A 216 9.66 2.01 1.36
N LEU A 217 10.99 1.90 1.25
CA LEU A 217 11.62 0.86 0.43
C LEU A 217 11.18 -0.54 0.89
N SER A 218 11.04 -0.78 2.19
CA SER A 218 10.58 -2.07 2.73
C SER A 218 9.12 -2.41 2.42
N LEU A 219 8.30 -1.44 1.98
CA LEU A 219 6.97 -1.74 1.45
C LEU A 219 7.07 -2.59 0.16
N THR A 220 8.19 -2.58 -0.55
CA THR A 220 8.42 -3.45 -1.71
C THR A 220 9.22 -4.71 -1.38
N ASP A 221 9.36 -5.07 -0.09
CA ASP A 221 9.99 -6.34 0.31
C ASP A 221 9.19 -7.53 -0.25
N PRO A 222 9.85 -8.54 -0.85
CA PRO A 222 9.16 -9.73 -1.33
C PRO A 222 8.51 -10.54 -0.21
N GLN A 223 8.93 -10.36 1.05
CA GLN A 223 8.25 -10.94 2.21
C GLN A 223 7.19 -9.99 2.76
N GLY A 224 5.91 -10.35 2.58
CA GLY A 224 4.77 -9.55 3.03
C GLY A 224 4.78 -9.19 4.52
N ARG A 225 5.38 -10.00 5.40
CA ARG A 225 5.54 -9.65 6.83
C ARG A 225 6.46 -8.45 7.07
N VAL A 226 7.55 -8.35 6.32
CA VAL A 226 8.48 -7.22 6.43
C VAL A 226 7.79 -5.95 5.94
N ALA A 227 7.08 -6.03 4.80
CA ALA A 227 6.30 -4.92 4.27
C ALA A 227 5.18 -4.49 5.23
N ALA A 228 4.45 -5.44 5.81
CA ALA A 228 3.39 -5.17 6.78
C ALA A 228 3.93 -4.51 8.06
N MET A 229 5.10 -4.95 8.56
CA MET A 229 5.76 -4.33 9.70
C MET A 229 6.19 -2.90 9.39
N ALA A 230 6.84 -2.68 8.25
CA ALA A 230 7.24 -1.33 7.82
C ALA A 230 6.03 -0.41 7.68
N ALA A 231 4.94 -0.89 7.08
CA ALA A 231 3.68 -0.16 6.98
C ALA A 231 3.05 0.13 8.34
N GLY A 232 3.13 -0.82 9.28
CA GLY A 232 2.69 -0.65 10.66
C GLY A 232 3.44 0.48 11.35
N VAL A 233 4.77 0.44 11.29
CA VAL A 233 5.65 1.49 11.84
C VAL A 233 5.35 2.84 11.21
N LEU A 234 5.26 2.93 9.88
CA LEU A 234 4.92 4.16 9.17
C LEU A 234 3.59 4.74 9.64
N ARG A 235 2.53 3.94 9.77
CA ARG A 235 1.24 4.39 10.32
C ARG A 235 1.35 4.84 11.76
N GLY A 236 2.10 4.11 12.59
CA GLY A 236 2.31 4.49 13.99
C GLY A 236 3.01 5.84 14.13
N LEU A 237 4.00 6.11 13.26
CA LEU A 237 4.77 7.36 13.23
C LEU A 237 3.99 8.55 12.66
N THR A 238 3.03 8.35 11.76
CA THR A 238 2.24 9.46 11.19
C THR A 238 1.08 9.89 12.08
N VAL A 239 0.69 9.08 13.07
CA VAL A 239 -0.39 9.35 14.02
C VAL A 239 0.10 10.00 15.31
N THR A 240 1.42 10.12 15.51
CA THR A 240 1.97 10.82 16.69
C THR A 240 1.40 12.24 16.75
N GLY A 241 1.02 12.71 17.95
CA GLY A 241 0.32 13.99 18.13
C GLY A 241 1.09 15.22 17.65
N ASP A 242 2.39 15.06 17.39
CA ASP A 242 3.21 16.00 16.64
C ASP A 242 3.25 15.56 15.17
N SER A 243 2.88 16.46 14.25
CA SER A 243 3.08 16.22 12.81
C SER A 243 4.55 15.86 12.57
N PRO A 244 4.84 14.78 11.82
CA PRO A 244 6.22 14.41 11.58
C PRO A 244 6.94 15.54 10.84
N SER A 245 8.26 15.64 11.05
CA SER A 245 9.06 16.63 10.35
C SER A 245 9.02 16.38 8.84
N PRO A 246 9.14 17.44 8.01
CA PRO A 246 9.29 17.27 6.57
C PRO A 246 10.46 16.33 6.24
N VAL A 247 10.27 15.46 5.25
CA VAL A 247 11.29 14.50 4.79
C VAL A 247 11.71 14.85 3.36
N ASP A 248 13.02 14.89 3.08
CA ASP A 248 13.51 14.96 1.70
C ASP A 248 13.36 13.60 1.03
N TRP A 249 12.34 13.43 0.20
CA TRP A 249 12.04 12.18 -0.48
C TRP A 249 12.88 11.91 -1.73
N THR A 250 13.73 12.86 -2.15
CA THR A 250 14.56 12.72 -3.37
C THR A 250 15.38 11.42 -3.41
N PRO A 251 16.04 10.99 -2.31
CA PRO A 251 16.81 9.74 -2.31
C PRO A 251 15.96 8.46 -2.44
N ALA A 252 14.65 8.55 -2.23
CA ALA A 252 13.71 7.44 -2.28
C ALA A 252 12.79 7.49 -3.52
N GLU A 253 13.18 8.21 -4.58
CA GLU A 253 12.39 8.33 -5.81
C GLU A 253 12.09 6.97 -6.46
N GLU A 254 13.11 6.11 -6.63
CA GLU A 254 12.94 4.79 -7.25
C GLU A 254 11.95 3.86 -6.49
N PRO A 255 12.06 3.66 -5.16
CA PRO A 255 11.07 2.86 -4.45
C PRO A 255 9.67 3.50 -4.46
N LEU A 256 9.57 4.83 -4.41
CA LEU A 256 8.27 5.51 -4.53
C LEU A 256 7.66 5.29 -5.92
N GLN A 257 8.45 5.40 -6.99
CA GLN A 257 8.01 5.06 -8.34
C GLN A 257 7.54 3.61 -8.42
N ALA A 258 8.21 2.65 -7.77
CA ALA A 258 7.78 1.24 -7.75
C ALA A 258 6.41 1.06 -7.10
N LEU A 259 6.13 1.77 -6.01
CA LEU A 259 4.82 1.76 -5.34
C LEU A 259 3.74 2.42 -6.20
N PHE A 260 4.03 3.55 -6.87
CA PHE A 260 3.11 4.21 -7.80
C PHE A 260 2.85 3.39 -9.07
N ASP A 261 3.85 2.62 -9.52
CA ASP A 261 3.72 1.68 -10.61
C ASP A 261 2.80 0.50 -10.26
N GLY A 262 2.61 0.19 -8.97
CA GLY A 262 1.72 -0.87 -8.51
C GLY A 262 2.42 -2.04 -7.82
N THR A 263 3.68 -1.87 -7.41
CA THR A 263 4.29 -2.82 -6.47
C THR A 263 3.61 -2.70 -5.12
N ASN A 264 3.13 -3.82 -4.57
CA ASN A 264 2.44 -3.91 -3.30
C ASN A 264 1.25 -2.93 -3.17
N PRO A 265 0.19 -3.08 -3.98
CA PRO A 265 -0.97 -2.18 -3.97
C PRO A 265 -1.69 -2.15 -2.62
N TRP A 266 -1.50 -3.17 -1.78
CA TRP A 266 -2.05 -3.24 -0.42
C TRP A 266 -1.58 -2.07 0.46
N HIS A 267 -0.34 -1.62 0.30
CA HIS A 267 0.22 -0.52 1.09
C HIS A 267 0.20 0.84 0.39
N PHE A 268 -0.37 0.95 -0.82
CA PHE A 268 -0.36 2.20 -1.58
C PHE A 268 -1.03 3.36 -0.85
N ALA A 269 -2.18 3.14 -0.19
CA ALA A 269 -2.81 4.17 0.64
C ALA A 269 -1.92 4.62 1.82
N THR A 270 -1.17 3.70 2.44
CA THR A 270 -0.21 4.05 3.50
C THR A 270 0.91 4.92 2.94
N THR A 271 1.44 4.61 1.76
CA THR A 271 2.45 5.43 1.07
C THR A 271 1.96 6.87 0.87
N LEU A 272 0.75 7.04 0.34
CA LEU A 272 0.16 8.37 0.11
C LEU A 272 -0.01 9.15 1.42
N GLN A 273 -0.48 8.50 2.48
CA GLN A 273 -0.63 9.10 3.81
C GLN A 273 0.71 9.56 4.40
N VAL A 274 1.76 8.74 4.25
CA VAL A 274 3.12 9.08 4.72
C VAL A 274 3.66 10.29 4.00
N LEU A 275 3.53 10.34 2.66
CA LEU A 275 4.00 11.48 1.86
C LEU A 275 3.30 12.78 2.29
N VAL A 276 1.98 12.73 2.51
CA VAL A 276 1.23 13.92 2.98
C VAL A 276 1.63 14.30 4.40
N ALA A 277 1.73 13.33 5.31
CA ALA A 277 2.07 13.59 6.71
C ALA A 277 3.46 14.21 6.88
N THR A 278 4.41 13.83 6.02
CA THR A 278 5.80 14.30 6.00
C THR A 278 6.04 15.46 5.05
N ASP A 279 4.98 16.22 4.72
CA ASP A 279 5.02 17.46 3.92
C ASP A 279 5.78 17.30 2.58
N ILE A 280 5.32 16.36 1.75
CA ILE A 280 5.89 16.10 0.43
C ILE A 280 6.06 17.39 -0.39
N GLU A 281 7.27 17.59 -0.92
CA GLU A 281 7.56 18.74 -1.76
C GLU A 281 6.69 18.69 -3.04
N PRO A 282 5.91 19.74 -3.36
CA PRO A 282 4.92 19.68 -4.44
C PRO A 282 5.48 19.37 -5.83
N GLU A 283 6.69 19.82 -6.18
CA GLU A 283 7.32 19.52 -7.46
C GLU A 283 7.72 18.05 -7.58
N PHE A 284 8.35 17.48 -6.55
CA PHE A 284 8.68 16.06 -6.45
C PHE A 284 7.40 15.20 -6.51
N GLY A 285 6.39 15.53 -5.70
CA GLY A 285 5.11 14.80 -5.73
C GLY A 285 4.40 14.88 -7.09
N ARG A 286 4.49 16.02 -7.79
CA ARG A 286 4.00 16.16 -9.18
C ARG A 286 4.75 15.27 -10.17
N ARG A 287 6.07 15.11 -10.02
CA ARG A 287 6.84 14.21 -10.91
C ARG A 287 6.38 12.76 -10.72
N LEU A 288 6.29 12.29 -9.48
CA LEU A 288 5.78 10.94 -9.17
C LEU A 288 4.38 10.71 -9.76
N ALA A 289 3.45 11.64 -9.53
CA ALA A 289 2.08 11.52 -10.03
C ALA A 289 2.00 11.51 -11.58
N ARG A 290 2.89 12.22 -12.27
CA ARG A 290 2.89 12.33 -13.73
C ARG A 290 3.48 11.12 -14.44
N GLU A 291 4.51 10.53 -13.87
CA GLU A 291 5.18 9.40 -14.51
C GLU A 291 4.27 8.18 -14.58
N ARG A 292 3.47 7.95 -13.54
CA ARG A 292 2.60 6.77 -13.35
C ARG A 292 1.29 7.14 -12.64
N PRO A 293 0.34 7.77 -13.34
CA PRO A 293 -0.87 8.28 -12.72
C PRO A 293 -1.93 7.20 -12.46
N ASP A 294 -1.89 6.07 -13.16
CA ASP A 294 -3.02 5.14 -13.26
C ASP A 294 -3.53 4.65 -11.91
N LEU A 295 -2.64 4.16 -11.04
CA LEU A 295 -3.05 3.64 -9.73
C LEU A 295 -3.54 4.77 -8.81
N LEU A 296 -2.88 5.94 -8.85
CA LEU A 296 -3.29 7.12 -8.10
C LEU A 296 -4.69 7.60 -8.50
N LEU A 297 -4.95 7.69 -9.81
CA LEU A 297 -6.24 8.10 -10.35
C LEU A 297 -7.33 7.06 -10.07
N ALA A 298 -7.00 5.77 -10.16
CA ALA A 298 -7.90 4.69 -9.79
C ALA A 298 -8.30 4.76 -8.32
N PHE A 299 -7.35 5.03 -7.41
CA PHE A 299 -7.66 5.29 -6.00
C PHE A 299 -8.50 6.56 -5.82
N ALA A 300 -8.16 7.66 -6.49
CA ALA A 300 -8.92 8.92 -6.40
C ALA A 300 -10.38 8.76 -6.85
N GLY A 301 -10.62 7.89 -7.85
CA GLY A 301 -11.93 7.53 -8.37
C GLY A 301 -12.68 6.45 -7.61
N ALA A 302 -12.16 5.97 -6.49
CA ALA A 302 -12.78 4.91 -5.71
C ALA A 302 -14.07 5.37 -4.98
N GLU A 303 -15.10 4.52 -5.02
CA GLU A 303 -16.35 4.68 -4.28
C GLU A 303 -16.16 4.50 -2.77
N HIS A 304 -15.25 3.61 -2.35
CA HIS A 304 -14.91 3.48 -0.93
C HIS A 304 -14.17 4.72 -0.43
N ARG A 305 -14.80 5.44 0.51
CA ARG A 305 -14.26 6.69 1.07
C ARG A 305 -12.84 6.54 1.62
N GLY A 306 -12.55 5.45 2.32
CA GLY A 306 -11.22 5.22 2.89
C GLY A 306 -10.14 5.06 1.82
N THR A 307 -10.48 4.40 0.72
CA THR A 307 -9.58 4.19 -0.43
C THR A 307 -9.28 5.51 -1.13
N ARG A 308 -10.32 6.28 -1.48
CA ARG A 308 -10.13 7.57 -2.18
C ARG A 308 -9.49 8.67 -1.34
N ALA A 309 -9.75 8.71 -0.03
CA ALA A 309 -9.35 9.83 0.81
C ALA A 309 -7.84 10.08 0.78
N SER A 310 -7.04 9.01 0.75
CA SER A 310 -5.57 9.13 0.74
C SER A 310 -5.05 9.67 -0.60
N ALA A 311 -5.64 9.27 -1.72
CA ALA A 311 -5.29 9.78 -3.04
C ALA A 311 -5.70 11.25 -3.23
N ILE A 312 -6.91 11.61 -2.80
CA ILE A 312 -7.38 13.00 -2.83
C ILE A 312 -6.48 13.90 -1.97
N ALA A 313 -6.15 13.48 -0.73
CA ALA A 313 -5.28 14.25 0.15
C ALA A 313 -3.88 14.46 -0.47
N PHE A 314 -3.31 13.42 -1.07
CA PHE A 314 -2.04 13.54 -1.79
C PHE A 314 -2.13 14.51 -2.97
N LEU A 315 -3.14 14.36 -3.83
CA LEU A 315 -3.37 15.24 -4.99
C LEU A 315 -3.55 16.70 -4.57
N GLN A 316 -4.28 16.95 -3.48
CA GLN A 316 -4.44 18.29 -2.90
C GLN A 316 -3.10 18.84 -2.40
N ALA A 317 -2.30 18.04 -1.69
CA ALA A 317 -0.99 18.46 -1.17
C ALA A 317 -0.03 18.91 -2.30
N ILE A 318 0.04 18.15 -3.40
CA ILE A 318 0.99 18.45 -4.50
C ILE A 318 0.48 19.51 -5.49
N SER A 319 -0.83 19.79 -5.49
CA SER A 319 -1.45 20.73 -6.42
C SER A 319 -1.79 22.08 -5.81
N GLY A 320 -2.06 22.13 -4.49
CA GLY A 320 -2.69 23.28 -3.83
C GLY A 320 -4.13 23.55 -4.29
N LYS A 321 -4.75 22.59 -4.99
CA LYS A 321 -6.13 22.67 -5.52
C LYS A 321 -7.00 21.58 -4.91
N ASP A 322 -8.31 21.77 -4.98
CA ASP A 322 -9.28 20.76 -4.60
C ASP A 322 -10.31 20.58 -5.73
N PHE A 323 -10.20 19.47 -6.46
CA PHE A 323 -11.19 19.05 -7.45
C PHE A 323 -12.17 18.01 -6.90
N GLY A 324 -12.12 17.72 -5.59
CA GLY A 324 -12.93 16.67 -4.97
C GLY A 324 -12.74 15.33 -5.67
N THR A 325 -13.83 14.63 -5.93
CA THR A 325 -13.84 13.30 -6.59
C THR A 325 -13.86 13.37 -8.12
N ASP A 326 -13.61 14.54 -8.71
CA ASP A 326 -13.58 14.70 -10.17
C ASP A 326 -12.26 14.17 -10.75
N VAL A 327 -12.27 12.89 -11.13
CA VAL A 327 -11.10 12.19 -11.69
C VAL A 327 -10.68 12.79 -13.04
N GLU A 328 -11.61 13.32 -13.83
CA GLU A 328 -11.28 13.95 -15.12
C GLU A 328 -10.50 15.25 -14.89
N ALA A 329 -10.93 16.09 -13.94
CA ALA A 329 -10.22 17.30 -13.56
C ALA A 329 -8.83 17.02 -12.98
N TRP A 330 -8.68 15.95 -12.19
CA TRP A 330 -7.37 15.49 -11.71
C TRP A 330 -6.48 15.00 -12.84
N THR A 331 -7.02 14.21 -13.77
CA THR A 331 -6.31 13.70 -14.94
C THR A 331 -5.79 14.85 -15.80
N ALA A 332 -6.64 15.81 -16.12
CA ALA A 332 -6.27 17.00 -16.90
C ALA A 332 -5.16 17.79 -16.20
N TRP A 333 -5.25 17.99 -14.87
CA TRP A 333 -4.24 18.68 -14.09
C TRP A 333 -2.88 17.96 -14.09
N ILE A 334 -2.87 16.63 -13.88
CA ILE A 334 -1.64 15.82 -13.90
C ILE A 334 -0.93 15.99 -15.25
N HIS A 335 -1.66 15.86 -16.35
CA HIS A 335 -1.10 15.97 -17.70
C HIS A 335 -0.82 17.41 -18.14
N GLY A 336 -1.04 18.41 -17.29
CA GLY A 336 -0.79 19.82 -17.60
C GLY A 336 -1.73 20.38 -18.68
N GLN A 337 -2.89 19.77 -18.87
CA GLN A 337 -3.94 20.29 -19.73
C GLN A 337 -4.63 21.47 -19.01
N PRO A 338 -5.03 22.53 -19.73
CA PRO A 338 -5.78 23.62 -19.12
C PRO A 338 -7.15 23.12 -18.66
N ASN A 339 -7.41 23.27 -17.35
CA ASN A 339 -8.74 23.14 -16.75
C ASN A 339 -9.53 24.44 -16.93
#